data_AF-A0A6J6CGL3-F1
#
_entry.id   AF-A0A6J6CGL3-F1
#
_cell.length_a   1.000
_cell.length_b   1.000
_cell.length_c   1.000
_cell.angle_alpha   90.00
_cell.angle_beta   90.00
_cell.angle_gamma   90.00
#
_symmetry.space_group_name_H-M   'P 1'
#
loop_
_entity.id
_entity.type
_entity.pdbx_description
1 polymer ?
#
loop_
_entity_poly.entity_id
_entity_poly.type
_entity_poly.pdbx_seq_one_letter_code
_entity_poly.pdbx_strand_id
1 'polypeptide(L)'
;MVLAQRWSWSFEGAHVPLQPMIPISNLVGWLLTGMGLMAILNLILKHDRRRVATSTAVPDFFLIWSWFAGVVGNIFFFDQPGIALIGGVIFGLFLIPYLFLLRFGPPATF
;
A
#
# COMPACT_ATOMS: atom_id res chain seq x y z
N MET A 1 -1.38 -2.45 -20.14
CA MET A 1 -2.63 -2.58 -20.93
C MET A 1 -2.94 -1.36 -21.80
N VAL A 2 -2.55 -0.13 -21.42
CA VAL A 2 -2.69 1.10 -22.27
C VAL A 2 -1.37 1.49 -22.96
N LEU A 3 -0.26 1.48 -22.23
CA LEU A 3 1.10 1.68 -22.77
C LEU A 3 1.49 0.65 -23.84
N ALA A 4 0.86 -0.54 -23.80
CA ALA A 4 1.04 -1.59 -24.80
C ALA A 4 0.16 -1.39 -26.05
N GLN A 5 -0.49 -0.23 -26.20
CA GLN A 5 -1.38 0.11 -27.33
C GLN A 5 -2.56 -0.86 -27.54
N ARG A 6 -2.94 -1.63 -26.50
CA ARG A 6 -4.06 -2.58 -26.58
C ARG A 6 -5.41 -1.96 -26.25
N TRP A 7 -5.41 -0.82 -25.57
CA TRP A 7 -6.59 -0.08 -25.12
C TRP A 7 -6.26 1.42 -25.11
N SER A 8 -7.19 2.27 -25.55
CA SER A 8 -7.08 3.73 -25.46
C SER A 8 -8.30 4.33 -24.78
N TRP A 9 -8.07 5.37 -24.00
CA TRP A 9 -9.11 6.17 -23.36
C TRP A 9 -8.57 7.59 -23.19
N SER A 10 -9.42 8.59 -23.45
CA SER A 10 -9.11 9.99 -23.22
C SER A 10 -9.66 10.43 -21.86
N PHE A 11 -8.83 11.10 -21.08
CA PHE A 11 -9.23 11.72 -19.83
C PHE A 11 -8.60 13.10 -19.75
N GLU A 12 -9.42 14.13 -19.59
CA GLU A 12 -8.99 15.49 -19.27
C GLU A 12 -9.32 15.76 -17.80
N GLY A 13 -8.28 15.87 -16.95
CA GLY A 13 -8.46 16.11 -15.52
C GLY A 13 -7.21 15.84 -14.69
N ALA A 14 -7.35 15.91 -13.36
CA ALA A 14 -6.26 15.69 -12.42
C ALA A 14 -5.71 14.26 -12.49
N HIS A 15 -4.40 14.13 -12.53
CA HIS A 15 -3.67 12.86 -12.60
C HIS A 15 -2.78 12.67 -11.36
N VAL A 16 -2.36 11.42 -11.15
CA VAL A 16 -1.41 11.10 -10.08
C VAL A 16 -0.07 11.81 -10.37
N PRO A 17 0.57 12.44 -9.36
CA PRO A 17 1.90 13.03 -9.53
C PRO A 17 2.89 12.01 -10.10
N LEU A 18 3.71 12.42 -11.07
CA LEU A 18 4.67 11.56 -11.79
C LEU A 18 4.03 10.42 -12.62
N GLN A 19 2.70 10.34 -12.71
CA GLN A 19 1.97 9.38 -13.57
C GLN A 19 0.84 10.08 -14.32
N PRO A 20 1.15 10.88 -15.36
CA PRO A 20 0.14 11.67 -16.07
C PRO A 20 -0.93 10.82 -16.77
N MET A 21 -0.63 9.56 -17.05
CA MET A 21 -1.55 8.62 -17.69
C MET A 21 -2.57 8.00 -16.73
N ILE A 22 -2.45 8.25 -15.42
CA ILE A 22 -3.31 7.64 -14.40
C ILE A 22 -4.18 8.73 -13.77
N PRO A 23 -5.50 8.71 -14.03
CA PRO A 23 -6.43 9.64 -13.40
C PRO A 23 -6.40 9.52 -11.87
N ILE A 24 -6.52 10.65 -11.17
CA ILE A 24 -6.56 10.64 -9.70
C ILE A 24 -7.79 9.89 -9.16
N SER A 25 -8.87 9.85 -9.94
CA SER A 25 -10.08 9.08 -9.63
C SER A 25 -9.82 7.59 -9.50
N ASN A 26 -8.84 7.04 -10.25
CA ASN A 26 -8.45 5.64 -10.13
C ASN A 26 -7.79 5.37 -8.76
N LEU A 27 -6.86 6.24 -8.34
CA LEU A 27 -6.22 6.14 -7.02
C LEU A 27 -7.25 6.21 -5.89
N VAL A 28 -8.15 7.21 -5.95
CA VAL A 28 -9.21 7.40 -4.95
C VAL A 28 -10.18 6.21 -4.95
N GLY A 29 -10.56 5.71 -6.13
CA GLY A 29 -11.43 4.54 -6.27
C GLY A 29 -10.86 3.33 -5.57
N TRP A 30 -9.59 2.98 -5.82
CA TRP A 30 -8.93 1.85 -5.14
C TRP A 30 -8.87 2.02 -3.63
N LEU A 31 -8.56 3.22 -3.15
CA LEU A 31 -8.52 3.50 -1.71
C LEU A 31 -9.91 3.30 -1.08
N LEU A 32 -10.95 3.89 -1.67
CA LEU A 32 -12.32 3.79 -1.16
C LEU A 32 -12.87 2.37 -1.22
N THR A 33 -12.58 1.63 -2.30
CA THR A 33 -12.95 0.21 -2.40
C THR A 33 -12.25 -0.61 -1.32
N GLY A 34 -10.95 -0.39 -1.09
CA GLY A 34 -10.21 -1.08 -0.03
C GLY A 34 -10.76 -0.77 1.37
N MET A 35 -11.03 0.51 1.66
CA MET A 35 -11.65 0.93 2.92
C MET A 35 -13.05 0.33 3.09
N GLY A 36 -13.87 0.34 2.04
CA GLY A 36 -15.20 -0.25 2.05
C GLY A 36 -15.16 -1.75 2.30
N LEU A 37 -14.25 -2.47 1.64
CA LEU A 37 -14.03 -3.89 1.88
C LEU A 37 -13.63 -4.15 3.34
N MET A 38 -12.68 -3.38 3.88
CA MET A 38 -12.27 -3.53 5.28
C MET A 38 -13.39 -3.20 6.26
N ALA A 39 -14.21 -2.18 5.97
CA ALA A 39 -15.37 -1.83 6.80
C ALA A 39 -16.42 -2.95 6.80
N ILE A 40 -16.71 -3.53 5.63
CA ILE A 40 -17.63 -4.67 5.51
C ILE A 40 -17.08 -5.88 6.28
N LEU A 41 -15.78 -6.19 6.12
CA LEU A 41 -15.15 -7.29 6.85
C LEU A 41 -15.20 -7.04 8.36
N ASN A 42 -14.93 -5.81 8.81
CA ASN A 42 -15.01 -5.46 10.23
C ASN A 42 -16.42 -5.59 10.81
N LEU A 43 -17.47 -5.35 10.01
CA LEU A 43 -18.86 -5.52 10.42
C LEU A 43 -19.31 -6.99 10.44
N ILE A 44 -18.86 -7.79 9.47
CA ILE A 44 -19.35 -9.15 9.27
C ILE A 44 -18.52 -10.19 10.03
N LEU A 45 -17.20 -10.00 10.13
CA LEU A 45 -16.34 -10.97 10.80
C LEU A 45 -16.60 -10.90 12.31
N LYS A 46 -16.90 -12.07 12.88
CA LYS A 46 -17.02 -12.21 14.33
C LYS A 46 -15.66 -11.96 14.96
N HIS A 47 -15.63 -11.06 15.94
CA HIS A 47 -14.42 -10.80 16.70
C HIS A 47 -14.06 -12.05 17.52
N ASP A 48 -12.99 -12.73 17.14
CA ASP A 48 -12.57 -13.94 17.83
C ASP A 48 -11.93 -13.55 19.17
N ARG A 49 -12.61 -13.84 20.28
CA ARG A 49 -12.15 -13.55 21.66
C ARG A 49 -11.04 -14.49 22.13
N ARG A 50 -10.25 -15.07 21.22
CA ARG A 50 -9.14 -15.95 21.60
C ARG A 50 -8.15 -15.14 22.44
N ARG A 51 -7.88 -15.63 23.65
CA ARG A 51 -6.89 -15.04 24.58
C ARG A 51 -5.44 -15.18 24.10
N VAL A 52 -5.21 -15.85 22.98
CA VAL A 52 -3.89 -16.07 22.38
C VAL A 52 -3.82 -15.22 21.11
N ALA A 53 -2.85 -14.32 21.05
CA ALA A 53 -2.60 -13.50 19.87
C ALA A 53 -2.28 -14.41 18.66
N THR A 54 -3.00 -14.23 17.56
CA THR A 54 -2.69 -14.89 16.29
C THR A 54 -1.36 -14.37 15.76
N SER A 55 -0.50 -15.26 15.27
CA SER A 55 0.77 -14.88 14.65
C SER A 55 0.55 -13.92 13.47
N THR A 56 1.26 -12.79 13.47
CA THR A 56 1.25 -11.79 12.41
C THR A 56 2.33 -12.04 11.35
N ALA A 57 3.13 -13.10 11.48
CA ALA A 57 4.30 -13.32 10.62
C ALA A 57 3.98 -13.33 9.11
N VAL A 58 2.84 -13.91 8.72
CA VAL A 58 2.40 -13.95 7.31
C VAL A 58 2.04 -12.55 6.80
N PRO A 59 1.11 -11.80 7.42
CA PRO A 59 0.83 -10.44 6.98
C PRO A 59 2.05 -9.52 7.06
N ASP A 60 2.93 -9.68 8.06
CA ASP A 60 4.17 -8.91 8.18
C ASP A 60 5.11 -9.15 7.01
N PHE A 61 5.30 -10.41 6.62
CA PHE A 61 6.10 -10.77 5.45
C PHE A 61 5.55 -10.13 4.17
N PHE A 62 4.23 -10.22 3.95
CA PHE A 62 3.61 -9.62 2.77
C PHE A 62 3.72 -8.10 2.78
N LEU A 63 3.61 -7.46 3.94
CA LEU A 63 3.75 -6.01 4.08
C LEU A 63 5.18 -5.55 3.68
N ILE A 64 6.20 -6.25 4.18
CA ILE A 64 7.61 -5.98 3.84
C ILE A 64 7.86 -6.25 2.36
N TRP A 65 7.35 -7.39 1.85
CA TRP A 65 7.50 -7.76 0.45
C TRP A 65 6.83 -6.74 -0.48
N SER A 66 5.63 -6.27 -0.16
CA SER A 66 4.92 -5.25 -0.94
C SER A 66 5.71 -3.95 -1.02
N TRP A 67 6.31 -3.50 0.09
CA TRP A 67 7.17 -2.32 0.10
C TRP A 67 8.43 -2.54 -0.75
N PHE A 68 9.14 -3.64 -0.52
CA PHE A 68 10.37 -3.98 -1.23
C PHE A 68 10.13 -4.12 -2.75
N ALA A 69 9.16 -4.96 -3.14
CA ALA A 69 8.83 -5.19 -4.54
C ALA A 69 8.30 -3.91 -5.21
N GLY A 70 7.59 -3.06 -4.48
CA GLY A 70 7.14 -1.75 -4.97
C GLY A 70 8.33 -0.84 -5.32
N VAL A 71 9.31 -0.73 -4.42
CA VAL A 71 10.51 0.11 -4.66
C VAL A 71 11.39 -0.49 -5.78
N VAL A 72 11.75 -1.77 -5.67
CA VAL A 72 12.61 -2.46 -6.65
C VAL A 72 11.94 -2.50 -8.03
N GLY A 73 10.65 -2.80 -8.09
CA GLY A 73 9.84 -2.79 -9.30
C GLY A 73 9.95 -1.46 -10.04
N ASN A 74 9.69 -0.36 -9.32
CA ASN A 74 9.69 0.98 -9.92
C ASN A 74 11.08 1.46 -10.36
N ILE A 75 12.15 1.06 -9.66
CA ILE A 75 13.53 1.42 -10.02
C ILE A 75 14.02 0.62 -11.22
N PHE A 76 13.84 -0.70 -11.22
CA PHE A 76 14.54 -1.59 -12.16
C PHE A 76 13.68 -2.07 -13.34
N PHE A 77 12.36 -2.00 -13.25
CA PHE A 77 11.47 -2.59 -14.26
C PHE A 77 10.50 -1.58 -14.90
N PHE A 78 10.14 -0.50 -14.21
CA PHE A 78 9.13 0.45 -14.68
C PHE A 78 9.67 1.85 -15.01
N ASP A 79 10.98 2.07 -14.91
CA ASP A 79 11.66 3.35 -15.20
C ASP A 79 11.02 4.55 -14.48
N GLN A 80 10.53 4.34 -13.25
CA GLN A 80 9.78 5.31 -12.47
C GLN A 80 10.46 5.59 -11.11
N PRO A 81 11.72 6.08 -11.10
CA PRO A 81 12.48 6.27 -9.86
C PRO A 81 11.85 7.30 -8.92
N GLY A 82 11.19 8.33 -9.45
CA GLY A 82 10.48 9.31 -8.63
C GLY A 82 9.31 8.72 -7.85
N ILE A 83 8.63 7.72 -8.41
CA ILE A 83 7.54 7.00 -7.74
C ILE A 83 8.10 6.04 -6.71
N ALA A 84 9.20 5.35 -7.03
CA ALA A 84 9.92 4.53 -6.07
C ALA A 84 10.31 5.33 -4.83
N LEU A 85 10.78 6.57 -5.02
CA LEU A 85 11.15 7.47 -3.93
C LEU A 85 9.91 7.90 -3.12
N ILE A 86 8.91 8.51 -3.75
CA ILE A 86 7.75 9.05 -3.03
C ILE A 86 6.95 7.92 -2.39
N GLY A 87 6.61 6.88 -3.15
CA GLY A 87 5.85 5.74 -2.66
C GLY A 87 6.62 4.95 -1.61
N GLY A 88 7.93 4.72 -1.83
CA GLY A 88 8.80 4.04 -0.87
C GLY A 88 8.95 4.81 0.44
N VAL A 89 9.12 6.13 0.40
CA VAL A 89 9.22 6.98 1.60
C VAL A 89 7.89 7.02 2.34
N ILE A 90 6.78 7.35 1.66
CA ILE A 90 5.47 7.46 2.32
C ILE A 90 5.08 6.12 2.95
N PHE A 91 5.23 5.01 2.23
CA PHE A 91 4.92 3.68 2.78
C PHE A 91 5.88 3.34 3.94
N GLY A 92 7.17 3.64 3.77
CA GLY A 92 8.20 3.43 4.80
C GLY A 92 7.92 4.19 6.10
N LEU A 93 7.35 5.39 6.03
CA LEU A 93 6.96 6.18 7.20
C LEU A 93 5.92 5.48 8.08
N PHE A 94 5.10 4.57 7.52
CA PHE A 94 4.16 3.76 8.29
C PHE A 94 4.75 2.38 8.63
N LEU A 95 5.45 1.76 7.69
CA LEU A 95 6.03 0.42 7.86
C LEU A 95 7.12 0.39 8.93
N ILE A 96 8.04 1.36 8.95
CA ILE A 96 9.20 1.34 9.85
C ILE A 96 8.76 1.47 11.31
N PRO A 97 7.89 2.42 11.71
CA PRO A 97 7.37 2.47 13.08
C PRO A 97 6.62 1.20 13.48
N TYR A 98 5.83 0.62 12.56
CA TYR A 98 5.14 -0.64 12.79
C TYR A 98 6.12 -1.79 13.10
N LEU A 99 7.15 -1.97 12.27
CA LEU A 99 8.17 -3.01 12.48
C LEU A 99 9.00 -2.76 13.75
N PHE A 100 9.27 -1.50 14.07
CA PHE A 100 9.96 -1.14 15.32
C PHE A 100 9.15 -1.56 16.54
N LEU A 101 7.85 -1.22 16.58
CA LEU A 101 6.94 -1.61 17.65
C LEU A 101 6.78 -3.13 17.74
N LEU A 102 6.70 -3.81 16.59
CA LEU A 102 6.62 -5.27 16.52
C LEU A 102 7.87 -5.94 17.11
N ARG A 103 9.05 -5.38 16.87
CA ARG A 103 10.33 -5.98 17.30
C ARG A 103 10.69 -5.65 18.76
N PHE A 104 10.44 -4.41 19.19
CA PHE A 104 10.97 -3.88 20.46
C PHE A 104 9.89 -3.54 21.48
N GLY A 105 8.61 -3.57 21.11
CA GLY A 105 7.52 -3.07 21.94
C GLY A 105 7.46 -1.54 21.99
N PRO A 106 6.50 -0.96 22.73
CA PRO A 106 6.40 0.49 22.90
C PRO A 106 7.70 1.05 23.51
N PRO A 107 8.21 2.20 23.03
CA PRO A 107 9.35 2.84 23.67
C PRO A 107 9.01 3.13 25.15
N ALA A 108 9.96 2.85 26.04
CA ALA A 108 9.79 3.09 27.46
C ALA A 108 9.44 4.57 27.67
N THR A 109 8.24 4.83 28.18
CA THR A 109 7.85 6.18 28.61
C THR A 109 8.63 6.48 29.89
N PHE A 110 9.56 7.44 29.84
CA PHE A 110 10.23 8.02 31.00
C PHE A 110 9.35 9.08 31.66
#